data_AF-A0AAW6U736-F1
#
_entry.id   AF-A0AAW6U736-F1
#
_cell.length_a   1.000
_cell.length_b   1.000
_cell.length_c   1.000
_cell.angle_alpha   90.00
_cell.angle_beta   90.00
_cell.angle_gamma   90.00
#
_symmetry.space_group_name_H-M   'P 1'
#
loop_
_entity.id
_entity.type
_entity.pdbx_description
1 polymer ?
#
loop_
_entity_poly.entity_id
_entity_poly.type
_entity_poly.pdbx_seq_one_letter_code
_entity_poly.pdbx_strand_id
1 'polypeptide(L)'
;MKKDAYINVRVDEKTKSDVDEILIDLGINMSTAIDIYLNQILLNQGLPFEVKKPKKEITDKAKELAEAINLTGGKAYPKKFKKIISLYSKGDIDYEVALYAIKREFINV
;
A
#
# COMPACT_ATOMS: atom_id res chain seq x y z
N MET A 1 9.30 29.26 -22.31
CA MET A 1 10.55 28.59 -22.75
C MET A 1 10.22 27.64 -23.87
N LYS A 2 11.11 27.53 -24.87
CA LYS A 2 10.93 26.59 -25.98
C LYS A 2 11.37 25.19 -25.54
N LYS A 3 10.52 24.17 -25.78
CA LYS A 3 10.84 22.76 -25.50
C LYS A 3 11.44 22.16 -26.78
N ASP A 4 12.76 21.98 -26.80
CA ASP A 4 13.51 21.52 -27.99
C ASP A 4 14.12 20.12 -27.84
N ALA A 5 14.01 19.51 -26.65
CA ALA A 5 14.53 18.18 -26.35
C ALA A 5 13.43 17.13 -26.40
N TYR A 6 13.76 15.93 -26.89
CA TYR A 6 12.85 14.80 -27.01
C TYR A 6 13.26 13.66 -26.08
N ILE A 7 12.27 12.99 -25.50
CA ILE A 7 12.47 11.80 -24.66
C ILE A 7 11.70 10.64 -25.30
N ASN A 8 12.42 9.58 -25.67
CA ASN A 8 11.85 8.36 -26.22
C ASN A 8 11.97 7.24 -25.18
N VAL A 9 10.84 6.65 -24.78
CA VAL A 9 10.79 5.58 -23.77
C VAL A 9 10.02 4.40 -24.33
N ARG A 10 10.52 3.18 -24.10
CA ARG A 10 9.78 1.95 -24.38
C ARG A 10 8.94 1.59 -23.17
N VAL A 11 7.65 1.38 -23.40
CA VAL A 11 6.67 0.97 -22.40
C VAL A 11 5.82 -0.16 -22.98
N ASP A 12 5.25 -0.96 -22.09
CA ASP A 12 4.25 -1.96 -22.46
C ASP A 12 2.97 -1.28 -22.97
N GLU A 13 2.34 -1.86 -24.00
CA GLU A 13 1.18 -1.26 -24.67
C GLU A 13 -0.03 -1.15 -23.74
N LYS A 14 -0.29 -2.20 -22.95
CA LYS A 14 -1.39 -2.19 -21.98
C LYS A 14 -1.15 -1.11 -20.93
N THR A 15 0.07 -1.04 -20.41
CA THR A 15 0.45 -0.02 -19.42
C THR A 15 0.27 1.39 -19.96
N LYS A 16 0.65 1.64 -21.23
CA LYS A 16 0.46 2.93 -21.88
C LYS A 16 -1.02 3.31 -21.95
N SER A 17 -1.87 2.40 -22.43
CA SER A 17 -3.31 2.64 -22.58
C SER A 17 -3.99 2.89 -21.24
N ASP A 18 -3.70 2.06 -20.22
CA ASP A 18 -4.25 2.21 -18.88
C ASP A 18 -3.88 3.58 -18.27
N VAL A 19 -2.64 4.03 -18.45
CA VAL A 19 -2.19 5.34 -17.95
C VAL A 19 -2.79 6.48 -18.76
N ASP A 20 -2.91 6.36 -20.08
CA ASP A 20 -3.53 7.39 -20.93
C ASP A 20 -4.99 7.65 -20.49
N GLU A 21 -5.77 6.61 -20.17
CA GLU A 21 -7.14 6.76 -19.64
C GLU A 21 -7.16 7.54 -18.31
N ILE A 22 -6.28 7.19 -17.37
CA ILE A 22 -6.17 7.89 -16.08
C ILE A 22 -5.80 9.37 -16.28
N LEU A 23 -4.89 9.67 -17.20
CA LEU A 23 -4.47 11.05 -17.45
C LEU A 23 -5.58 11.88 -18.11
N ILE A 24 -6.38 11.27 -19.01
CA ILE A 24 -7.55 11.90 -19.62
C ILE A 24 -8.57 12.27 -18.53
N ASP A 25 -8.83 11.38 -17.58
CA ASP A 25 -9.72 11.65 -16.44
C ASP A 25 -9.21 12.82 -15.58
N LEU A 26 -7.89 12.97 -15.48
CA LEU A 26 -7.22 14.10 -14.82
C LEU A 26 -7.13 15.37 -15.69
N GLY A 27 -7.59 15.33 -16.94
CA GLY A 27 -7.59 16.45 -17.88
C GLY A 27 -6.20 16.82 -18.42
N ILE A 28 -5.25 15.90 -18.39
CA ILE A 28 -3.89 16.11 -18.88
C ILE A 28 -3.47 15.02 -19.88
N ASN A 29 -2.48 15.32 -20.72
CA ASN A 29 -1.91 14.33 -21.64
C ASN A 29 -0.59 13.75 -21.10
N MET A 30 -0.14 12.66 -21.73
CA MET A 30 1.12 11.98 -21.38
C MET A 30 2.32 12.95 -21.34
N SER A 31 2.46 13.84 -22.33
CA SER A 31 3.57 14.81 -22.37
C SER A 31 3.56 15.74 -21.15
N THR A 32 2.38 16.23 -20.76
CA THR A 32 2.22 17.10 -19.58
C THR A 32 2.54 16.35 -18.30
N ALA A 33 2.11 15.09 -18.18
CA ALA A 33 2.44 14.25 -17.03
C ALA A 33 3.96 14.02 -16.90
N ILE A 34 4.65 13.74 -18.02
CA ILE A 34 6.11 13.59 -18.04
C ILE A 34 6.80 14.92 -17.68
N ASP A 35 6.33 16.06 -18.18
CA ASP A 35 6.87 17.36 -17.80
C ASP A 35 6.72 17.63 -16.29
N ILE A 36 5.57 17.29 -15.71
CA ILE A 36 5.33 17.42 -14.27
C ILE A 36 6.30 16.52 -13.49
N TYR A 37 6.47 15.27 -13.92
CA TYR A 37 7.40 14.33 -13.31
C TYR A 37 8.84 14.86 -13.28
N LEU A 38 9.34 15.41 -14.40
CA LEU A 38 10.68 15.98 -14.48
C LEU A 38 10.83 17.21 -13.59
N ASN A 39 9.82 18.09 -13.54
CA ASN A 39 9.84 19.24 -12.65
C ASN A 39 9.84 18.84 -11.18
N GLN A 40 9.11 17.79 -10.81
CA GLN A 40 9.12 17.27 -9.43
C GLN A 40 10.50 16.72 -9.05
N ILE A 41 11.22 16.09 -9.98
CA ILE A 41 12.61 15.68 -9.74
C ILE A 41 13.50 16.89 -9.46
N LEU A 42 13.38 17.93 -10.28
CA LEU A 42 14.18 19.14 -10.14
C LEU A 42 13.90 19.86 -8.81
N LEU A 43 12.62 19.97 -8.42
CA LEU A 43 12.20 20.63 -7.18
C LEU A 43 12.68 19.87 -5.94
N ASN A 44 12.57 18.55 -5.94
CA ASN A 44 12.88 17.73 -4.76
C ASN A 44 14.33 17.25 -4.71
N GLN A 45 15.13 17.52 -5.75
CA GLN A 45 16.51 17.00 -5.89
C GLN A 45 16.58 15.48 -5.68
N GLY A 46 15.56 14.76 -6.19
CA GLY A 46 15.36 13.35 -5.90
C GLY A 46 14.15 12.79 -6.65
N LEU A 47 13.82 11.52 -6.45
CA LEU A 47 12.63 10.94 -7.06
C LEU A 47 11.35 11.53 -6.45
N PRO A 48 10.31 11.78 -7.25
CA PRO A 48 9.08 12.44 -6.80
C PRO A 48 8.14 11.49 -6.04
N PHE A 49 8.69 10.37 -5.60
CA PHE A 49 8.07 9.37 -4.77
C PHE A 49 9.17 8.74 -3.91
N GLU A 50 8.76 8.19 -2.77
CA GLU A 50 9.70 7.60 -1.84
C GLU A 50 10.22 6.25 -2.35
N VAL A 51 11.54 6.11 -2.45
CA VAL A 51 12.18 4.86 -2.88
C VAL A 51 12.26 3.91 -1.69
N LYS A 52 11.16 3.21 -1.44
CA LYS A 52 11.11 2.14 -0.45
C LYS A 52 11.01 0.80 -1.17
N LYS A 53 11.73 -0.20 -0.65
CA LYS A 53 11.39 -1.59 -0.99
C LYS A 53 9.93 -1.80 -0.60
N PRO A 54 9.09 -2.41 -1.46
CA PRO A 54 7.72 -2.73 -1.08
C PRO A 54 7.77 -3.51 0.23
N LYS A 55 7.17 -2.97 1.28
CA LYS A 55 7.19 -3.59 2.61
C LYS A 55 6.51 -4.95 2.49
N LYS A 56 7.31 -6.02 2.58
CA LYS A 56 6.84 -7.37 2.93
C LYS A 56 6.16 -7.44 4.31
N GLU A 57 6.16 -6.33 5.07
CA GLU A 57 5.73 -6.26 6.47
C GLU A 57 4.28 -6.69 6.73
N ILE A 58 3.38 -6.62 5.74
CA ILE A 58 2.01 -7.14 5.93
C ILE A 58 2.05 -8.66 6.17
N THR A 59 3.00 -9.36 5.54
CA THR A 59 3.18 -10.81 5.68
C THR A 59 3.90 -11.20 6.98
N ASP A 60 4.90 -10.41 7.37
CA ASP A 60 5.76 -10.77 8.51
C ASP A 60 5.10 -10.43 9.85
N LYS A 61 4.35 -9.31 9.95
CA LYS A 61 3.55 -9.01 11.15
C LYS A 61 2.34 -9.93 11.29
N ALA A 62 1.75 -10.38 10.18
CA ALA A 62 0.71 -11.41 10.19
C ALA A 62 1.27 -12.78 10.63
N LYS A 63 2.53 -13.09 10.31
CA LYS A 63 3.24 -14.26 10.82
C LYS A 63 3.59 -14.14 12.30
N GLU A 64 4.15 -13.02 12.75
CA GLU A 64 4.46 -12.79 14.17
C GLU A 64 3.19 -12.85 15.04
N LEU A 65 2.07 -12.31 14.55
CA LEU A 65 0.79 -12.42 15.24
C LEU A 65 0.24 -13.86 15.22
N ALA A 66 0.45 -14.62 14.14
CA ALA A 66 0.12 -16.05 14.10
C ALA A 66 1.00 -16.88 15.06
N GLU A 67 2.28 -16.52 15.22
CA GLU A 67 3.23 -17.17 16.13
C GLU A 67 2.94 -16.83 17.60
N ALA A 68 2.63 -15.58 17.92
CA ALA A 68 2.23 -15.15 19.26
C ALA A 68 0.92 -15.83 19.74
N ILE A 69 0.07 -16.27 18.81
CA ILE A 69 -1.20 -16.98 19.09
C ILE A 69 -0.99 -18.50 19.30
N ASN A 70 0.12 -19.10 18.84
CA ASN A 70 0.42 -20.52 19.13
C ASN A 70 0.68 -20.80 20.63
N LEU A 71 0.83 -19.77 21.46
CA LEU A 71 0.87 -19.86 22.92
C LEU A 71 -0.50 -20.25 23.54
N THR A 72 -1.62 -20.19 22.80
CA THR A 72 -2.96 -20.60 23.31
C THR A 72 -3.27 -22.08 23.07
N GLY A 73 -2.34 -22.97 23.42
CA GLY A 73 -2.62 -24.40 23.62
C GLY A 73 -3.18 -25.19 22.43
N GLY A 74 -2.89 -24.79 21.19
CA GLY A 74 -3.21 -25.58 20.00
C GLY A 74 -4.68 -25.59 19.55
N LYS A 75 -5.54 -24.67 20.04
CA LYS A 75 -6.91 -24.53 19.52
C LYS A 75 -6.93 -23.70 18.23
N ALA A 76 -7.65 -24.20 17.22
CA ALA A 76 -7.88 -23.48 15.98
C ALA A 76 -8.67 -22.20 16.24
N TYR A 77 -8.21 -21.12 15.62
CA TYR A 77 -8.67 -19.77 15.87
C TYR A 77 -10.09 -19.48 15.31
N PRO A 78 -10.97 -18.79 16.07
CA PRO A 78 -12.29 -18.39 15.58
C PRO A 78 -12.22 -17.46 14.36
N LYS A 79 -12.99 -17.74 13.30
CA LYS A 79 -13.03 -16.94 12.05
C LYS A 79 -13.27 -15.43 12.30
N LYS A 80 -13.95 -15.05 13.38
CA LYS A 80 -14.26 -13.65 13.72
C LYS A 80 -13.02 -12.84 14.07
N PHE A 81 -12.07 -13.44 14.77
CA PHE A 81 -10.86 -12.73 15.14
C PHE A 81 -10.05 -12.36 13.89
N LYS A 82 -10.13 -13.16 12.80
CA LYS A 82 -9.34 -12.98 11.56
C LYS A 82 -9.61 -11.59 10.97
N LYS A 83 -10.86 -11.13 11.14
CA LYS A 83 -11.30 -9.80 10.78
C LYS A 83 -10.67 -8.72 11.66
N ILE A 84 -10.60 -8.92 12.99
CA ILE A 84 -9.97 -7.98 13.94
C ILE A 84 -8.48 -7.82 13.62
N ILE A 85 -7.78 -8.94 13.41
CA ILE A 85 -6.37 -8.95 12.99
C ILE A 85 -6.18 -8.22 11.66
N SER A 86 -7.08 -8.46 10.69
CA SER A 86 -7.01 -7.79 9.39
C SER A 86 -7.20 -6.29 9.50
N LEU A 87 -8.11 -5.81 10.36
CA LEU A 87 -8.33 -4.37 10.58
C LEU A 87 -7.10 -3.72 11.22
N TYR A 88 -6.50 -4.36 12.22
CA TYR A 88 -5.26 -3.87 12.83
C TYR A 88 -4.11 -3.81 11.82
N SER A 89 -3.94 -4.87 11.02
CA SER A 89 -2.90 -4.93 9.99
C SER A 89 -3.04 -3.86 8.91
N LYS A 90 -4.26 -3.38 8.65
CA LYS A 90 -4.53 -2.29 7.71
C LYS A 90 -4.34 -0.91 8.33
N GLY A 91 -4.14 -0.83 9.65
CA GLY A 91 -4.11 0.41 10.40
C GLY A 91 -5.51 1.01 10.66
N ASP A 92 -6.58 0.24 10.43
CA ASP A 92 -7.96 0.70 10.64
C ASP A 92 -8.32 0.79 12.13
N ILE A 93 -7.61 0.03 12.98
CA ILE A 93 -7.74 0.03 14.44
C ILE A 93 -6.36 -0.02 15.10
N ASP A 94 -6.24 0.57 16.29
CA ASP A 94 -5.02 0.49 17.09
C ASP A 94 -4.90 -0.83 17.88
N TYR A 95 -3.75 -1.03 18.51
CA TYR A 95 -3.43 -2.24 19.27
C TYR A 95 -4.35 -2.46 20.48
N GLU A 96 -4.73 -1.39 21.20
CA GLU A 96 -5.58 -1.48 22.38
C GLU A 96 -6.99 -1.90 22.00
N VAL A 97 -7.52 -1.34 20.92
CA VAL A 97 -8.82 -1.69 20.34
C VAL A 97 -8.84 -3.15 19.88
N ALA A 98 -7.78 -3.60 19.21
CA ALA A 98 -7.65 -5.00 18.79
C ALA A 98 -7.62 -5.96 20.00
N LEU A 99 -6.85 -5.62 21.03
CA LEU A 99 -6.72 -6.41 22.26
C LEU A 99 -8.05 -6.48 23.04
N TYR A 100 -8.75 -5.34 23.15
CA TYR A 100 -10.05 -5.26 23.80
C TYR A 100 -11.09 -6.12 23.08
N ALA A 101 -11.15 -6.03 21.74
CA ALA A 101 -12.10 -6.81 20.94
C ALA A 101 -11.86 -8.32 21.06
N ILE A 102 -10.61 -8.76 21.13
CA ILE A 102 -10.26 -10.18 21.32
C ILE A 102 -10.62 -10.63 22.75
N LYS A 103 -10.24 -9.85 23.78
CA LYS A 103 -10.54 -10.19 25.19
C LYS A 103 -12.04 -10.30 25.46
N ARG A 104 -12.84 -9.39 24.90
CA ARG A 104 -14.31 -9.39 25.04
C ARG A 104 -14.94 -10.69 24.54
N GLU A 105 -14.36 -11.29 23.51
CA GLU A 105 -14.90 -12.52 22.92
C GLU A 105 -14.45 -13.78 23.66
N PHE A 106 -13.31 -13.75 24.36
CA PHE A 106 -12.88 -14.85 25.24
C PHE A 106 -13.67 -14.93 26.55
N ILE A 107 -14.23 -13.83 27.03
CA ILE A 107 -14.99 -13.77 28.29
C ILE A 107 -16.43 -14.31 28.11
N ASN A 108 -16.90 -14.43 26.87
CA ASN A 108 -18.25 -14.92 26.55
C ASN A 108 -18.29 -16.42 26.12
N VAL A 109 -17.27 -17.20 26.47
CA VAL A 109 -17.18 -18.66 26.21
C VAL A 109 -16.95 -19.41 27.51
#